data_AF-A0A963IH36-F1
#
_entry.id   AF-A0A963IH36-F1
#
_cell.length_a   1.000
_cell.length_b   1.000
_cell.length_c   1.000
_cell.angle_alpha   90.00
_cell.angle_beta   90.00
_cell.angle_gamma   90.00
#
_symmetry.space_group_name_H-M   'P 1'
#
loop_
_entity.id
_entity.type
_entity.pdbx_description
1 polymer ?
#
loop_
_entity_poly.entity_id
_entity_poly.type
_entity_poly.pdbx_seq_one_letter_code
_entity_poly.pdbx_strand_id
1 'polypeptide(L)' 'PVSLMVNTFGTGKIEEARIEALVREHFDLRPKGIVQSLDLLRPIYAKTAAYGHFGRDEPEFTWEATDKADALRAAAGL' A
#
# COMPACT_ATOMS: atom_id res chain seq x y z
N PRO A 1 -4.18 -12.80 -2.23
CA PRO A 1 -3.89 -13.58 -1.00
C PRO A 1 -5.09 -14.47 -0.66
N VAL A 2 -4.91 -15.48 0.20
CA VAL A 2 -6.01 -16.35 0.66
C VAL A 2 -6.95 -15.59 1.62
N SER A 3 -6.41 -14.70 2.44
CA SER A 3 -7.16 -13.81 3.34
C SER A 3 -6.59 -12.38 3.31
N LEU A 4 -7.43 -11.42 3.69
CA LEU A 4 -7.09 -10.01 3.93
C LEU A 4 -7.92 -9.55 5.13
N MET A 5 -7.31 -8.84 6.08
CA MET A 5 -7.98 -8.30 7.26
C MET A 5 -7.47 -6.87 7.48
N VAL A 6 -8.37 -5.95 7.78
CA VAL A 6 -8.06 -4.56 8.12
C VAL A 6 -8.46 -4.32 9.57
N ASN A 7 -7.61 -3.63 10.34
CA ASN A 7 -7.91 -3.17 11.69
C ASN A 7 -7.48 -1.70 11.81
N THR A 8 -8.43 -0.84 12.11
CA THR A 8 -8.26 0.62 12.23
C THR A 8 -8.10 1.08 13.67
N PHE A 9 -8.17 0.16 14.64
CA PHE A 9 -8.11 0.45 16.07
C PHE A 9 -9.11 1.54 16.51
N GLY A 10 -10.29 1.57 15.87
CA GLY A 10 -11.37 2.52 16.17
C GLY A 10 -11.21 3.91 15.57
N THR A 11 -10.23 4.13 14.70
CA THR A 11 -9.98 5.45 14.07
C THR A 11 -10.52 5.56 12.64
N GLY A 12 -11.11 4.48 12.10
CA GLY A 12 -11.68 4.47 10.76
C GLY A 12 -12.81 5.48 10.58
N LYS A 13 -12.85 6.13 9.40
CA LYS A 13 -13.95 7.04 9.00
C LYS A 13 -15.10 6.30 8.29
N ILE A 14 -14.86 5.05 7.91
CA ILE A 14 -15.81 4.14 7.27
C ILE A 14 -15.59 2.73 7.86
N GLU A 15 -16.56 1.84 7.66
CA GLU A 15 -16.48 0.45 8.11
C GLU A 15 -15.25 -0.29 7.55
N GLU A 16 -14.60 -1.13 8.38
CA GLU A 16 -13.41 -1.88 8.00
C GLU A 16 -13.64 -2.81 6.81
N ALA A 17 -14.84 -3.38 6.69
CA ALA A 17 -15.24 -4.19 5.54
C ALA A 17 -15.25 -3.36 4.23
N ARG A 18 -15.58 -2.06 4.30
CA ARG A 18 -15.50 -1.15 3.15
C ARG A 18 -14.04 -0.83 2.83
N ILE A 19 -13.18 -0.64 3.84
CA ILE A 19 -11.73 -0.44 3.64
C ILE A 19 -11.12 -1.68 2.98
N GLU A 20 -11.46 -2.89 3.45
CA GLU A 20 -11.00 -4.14 2.83
C GLU A 20 -11.40 -4.21 1.35
N ALA A 21 -12.65 -3.86 1.03
CA ALA A 21 -13.13 -3.83 -0.35
C ALA A 21 -12.34 -2.85 -1.22
N LEU A 22 -12.07 -1.64 -0.71
CA LEU A 22 -11.25 -0.64 -1.41
C LEU A 22 -9.81 -1.11 -1.60
N VAL A 23 -9.21 -1.79 -0.62
CA VAL A 23 -7.87 -2.37 -0.77
C VAL A 23 -7.86 -3.39 -1.91
N ARG A 24 -8.88 -4.24 -2.02
CA ARG A 24 -8.97 -5.23 -3.12
C ARG A 24 -9.21 -4.59 -4.49
N GLU A 25 -9.92 -3.46 -4.54
CA GLU A 25 -10.22 -2.73 -5.77
C GLU A 25 -9.00 -1.97 -6.31
N HIS A 26 -8.23 -1.34 -5.41
CA HIS A 26 -7.14 -0.44 -5.79
C HIS A 26 -5.74 -1.07 -5.80
N PHE A 27 -5.57 -2.27 -5.23
CA PHE A 27 -4.28 -2.94 -5.12
C PHE A 27 -4.33 -4.39 -5.62
N ASP A 28 -3.46 -4.73 -6.58
CA ASP A 28 -3.24 -6.12 -6.99
C ASP A 28 -2.29 -6.83 -6.02
N LEU A 29 -2.86 -7.52 -5.04
CA LEU A 29 -2.12 -8.25 -4.00
C LEU A 29 -1.63 -9.65 -4.43
N ARG A 30 -1.62 -9.97 -5.73
CA ARG A 30 -0.92 -11.18 -6.23
C ARG A 30 0.59 -10.92 -6.24
N PRO A 31 1.46 -11.93 -6.06
CA PRO A 31 2.92 -11.71 -6.04
C PRO A 31 3.44 -10.93 -7.24
N LYS A 32 2.98 -11.26 -8.45
CA LYS A 32 3.34 -10.52 -9.67
C LYS A 32 2.76 -9.10 -9.70
N GLY A 33 1.54 -8.92 -9.22
CA GLY A 33 0.87 -7.62 -9.15
C GLY A 33 1.60 -6.63 -8.25
N ILE A 34 2.09 -7.09 -7.10
CA ILE A 34 2.90 -6.30 -6.16
C ILE A 34 4.20 -5.87 -6.84
N VAL A 35 4.93 -6.81 -7.46
CA VAL A 35 6.18 -6.54 -8.17
C VAL A 35 6.00 -5.50 -9.27
N GLN A 36 4.90 -5.57 -10.02
CA GLN A 36 4.58 -4.62 -11.09
C GLN A 36 4.18 -3.25 -10.55
N SER A 37 3.30 -3.21 -9.54
CA SER A 37 2.77 -1.95 -8.98
C SER A 37 3.85 -1.13 -8.28
N LEU A 38 4.83 -1.80 -7.68
CA LEU A 38 5.92 -1.16 -6.95
C LEU A 38 7.24 -1.11 -7.75
N ASP A 39 7.25 -1.57 -9.01
CA ASP A 39 8.45 -1.60 -9.86
C ASP A 39 9.69 -2.19 -9.15
N LEU A 40 9.56 -3.44 -8.68
CA LEU A 40 10.54 -4.04 -7.75
C LEU A 40 11.71 -4.77 -8.44
N LEU A 41 11.65 -5.02 -9.75
CA LEU A 41 12.72 -5.74 -10.47
C LEU A 41 13.87 -4.80 -10.87
N ARG A 42 14.42 -4.12 -9.86
CA ARG A 42 15.50 -3.12 -9.97
C ARG A 42 16.50 -3.29 -8.81
N PRO A 43 17.75 -2.81 -8.95
CA PRO A 43 18.75 -2.88 -7.89
C PRO A 43 18.53 -1.78 -6.81
N ILE A 44 17.38 -1.78 -6.15
CA ILE A 44 16.96 -0.71 -5.21
C ILE A 44 17.21 -1.01 -3.72
N TYR A 45 17.62 -2.23 -3.37
CA TYR A 45 17.56 -2.73 -1.99
C TYR A 45 18.75 -2.35 -1.10
N ALA A 46 19.89 -1.90 -1.65
CA ALA A 46 21.09 -1.65 -0.83
C ALA A 46 20.85 -0.59 0.25
N LYS A 47 20.10 0.47 -0.07
CA LYS A 47 19.76 1.56 0.86
C LYS A 47 18.83 1.12 1.99
N THR A 48 18.06 0.03 1.83
CA THR A 48 17.14 -0.46 2.88
C THR A 48 17.87 -1.28 3.95
N ALA A 49 19.11 -1.71 3.70
CA ALA A 49 19.85 -2.63 4.58
C ALA A 49 20.29 -2.00 5.92
N ALA A 50 20.18 -0.68 6.05
CA ALA A 50 20.41 0.06 7.29
C ALA A 50 19.35 1.16 7.46
N TYR A 51 19.11 1.56 8.70
CA TYR A 51 18.17 2.63 9.07
C TYR A 51 16.69 2.36 8.73
N GLY A 52 16.33 1.09 8.49
CA GLY A 52 14.95 0.66 8.27
C GLY A 52 14.49 0.75 6.81
N HIS A 53 13.45 -0.02 6.51
CA HIS A 53 12.83 -0.12 5.19
C HIS A 53 11.70 0.89 4.97
N PHE A 54 11.12 1.42 6.05
CA PHE A 54 9.91 2.24 6.02
C PHE A 54 10.12 3.62 6.63
N GLY A 55 9.28 4.58 6.24
CA GLY A 55 9.26 5.94 6.79
C GLY A 55 10.39 6.84 6.26
N ARG A 56 10.94 6.51 5.08
CA ARG A 56 12.06 7.20 4.46
C ARG A 56 11.67 7.61 3.03
N ASP A 57 11.68 8.89 2.75
CA ASP A 57 11.35 9.42 1.42
C ASP A 57 12.58 9.35 0.50
N GLU A 58 12.78 8.19 -0.11
CA GLU A 58 13.84 7.92 -1.08
C GLU A 58 13.21 7.54 -2.42
N PRO A 59 13.72 8.02 -3.57
CA PRO A 59 13.16 7.71 -4.89
C PRO A 59 13.07 6.21 -5.21
N GLU A 60 13.91 5.40 -4.59
CA GLU A 60 13.93 3.94 -4.74
C GLU A 60 12.78 3.23 -4.01
N PHE A 61 12.19 3.86 -2.98
CA PHE A 61 11.22 3.23 -2.07
C PHE A 61 9.80 3.54 -2.53
N THR A 62 9.41 2.93 -3.64
CA THR A 62 8.08 3.11 -4.25
C THR A 62 6.91 2.75 -3.34
N TRP A 63 7.13 1.93 -2.30
CA TRP A 63 6.11 1.60 -1.29
C TRP A 63 5.83 2.75 -0.31
N GLU A 64 6.67 3.78 -0.25
CA GLU A 64 6.44 4.98 0.56
C GLU A 64 5.59 6.03 -0.17
N ALA A 65 5.35 5.85 -1.47
CA ALA A 65 4.51 6.74 -2.25
C ALA A 65 3.06 6.72 -1.74
N THR A 66 2.44 7.89 -1.67
CA THR A 66 1.03 8.07 -1.27
C THR A 66 0.13 8.33 -2.49
N ASP A 67 0.53 7.84 -3.65
CA ASP A 67 -0.10 8.06 -4.96
C ASP A 67 -1.56 7.56 -5.05
N LYS A 68 -1.98 6.66 -4.15
CA LYS A 68 -3.36 6.15 -4.07
C LYS A 68 -4.25 6.86 -3.06
N ALA A 69 -3.72 7.77 -2.26
CA ALA A 69 -4.46 8.39 -1.16
C ALA A 69 -5.72 9.13 -1.66
N ASP A 70 -5.59 9.96 -2.69
CA ASP A 70 -6.70 10.73 -3.25
C ASP A 70 -7.76 9.83 -3.90
N ALA A 71 -7.33 8.79 -4.62
CA ALA A 71 -8.23 7.82 -5.24
C ALA A 71 -9.04 7.04 -4.19
N LEU A 72 -8.39 6.61 -3.10
CA LEU A 72 -9.05 5.94 -1.98
C LEU A 72 -10.03 6.87 -1.26
N ARG A 73 -9.65 8.13 -1.05
CA ARG A 73 -10.52 9.14 -0.42
C ARG A 73 -11.79 9.36 -1.24
N ALA A 74 -11.64 9.55 -2.55
CA ALA A 74 -12.78 9.71 -3.46
C ALA A 74 -13.69 8.47 -3.48
N ALA A 75 -13.11 7.26 -3.56
CA ALA A 75 -13.86 6.00 -3.56
C ALA A 75 -14.55 5.69 -2.20
N ALA A 76 -14.06 6.31 -1.12
CA ALA A 76 -14.69 6.29 0.20
C ALA A 76 -15.80 7.34 0.35
N GLY A 77 -15.92 8.31 -0.58
CA GLY A 77 -16.89 9.41 -0.49
C GLY A 77 -16.51 10.49 0.54
N LEU A 78 -15.21 10.74 0.74
CA LEU A 78 -14.65 11.66 1.76
C LEU A 78 -13.90 12.85 1.16
#